data_AF-A0A1A9BBI1-F1
#
_entry.id   AF-A0A1A9BBI1-F1
#
_cell.length_a   1.000
_cell.length_b   1.000
_cell.length_c   1.000
_cell.angle_alpha   90.00
_cell.angle_beta   90.00
_cell.angle_gamma   90.00
#
_symmetry.space_group_name_H-M   'P 1'
#
loop_
_entity.id
_entity.type
_entity.pdbx_description
1 polymer ?
#
loop_
_entity_poly.entity_id
_entity_poly.type
_entity_poly.pdbx_seq_one_letter_code
_entity_poly.pdbx_strand_id
1 'polypeptide(L)'
;MTSPEPTPSPLAVANQRIRDTAKWFIGSAAAVGAALVAGSQLSDIGRLAAGWPTSAATARLWVAAAGVLLGLAGVVVAIASAVRVLLPVQVFISDLAENWEVPTADLRPVVAFFRRRTKYLQGAKDPAELIDRRERLTTQLADPERSPEARAEVRAGIASYDLRIAAIEEMANHEALKATFAHALRRLILATVVAGAGIVAFAWAANPPTPPTGADLRDAKLVGAQLRDADLTGAKLDGADLTGADLTGADLTGASVVGVTWSGTTCPDGTSSDAGGGTCRGHLRR
;
A
#
# COMPACT_ATOMS: atom_id res chain seq x y z
N MET A 1 40.40 -21.64 23.66
CA MET A 1 39.26 -21.15 24.46
C MET A 1 38.79 -19.86 23.82
N THR A 2 37.75 -19.93 22.99
CA THR A 2 37.12 -18.74 22.42
C THR A 2 36.40 -18.02 23.56
N SER A 3 36.78 -16.77 23.83
CA SER A 3 36.05 -15.90 24.76
C SER A 3 34.55 -15.93 24.40
N PRO A 4 33.63 -16.09 25.36
CA PRO A 4 32.21 -16.04 25.05
C PRO A 4 31.90 -14.72 24.35
N GLU A 5 31.18 -14.82 23.24
CA GLU A 5 30.78 -13.66 22.43
C GLU A 5 30.01 -12.68 23.34
N PRO A 6 30.35 -11.38 23.34
CA PRO A 6 29.70 -10.41 24.20
C PRO A 6 28.20 -10.38 23.87
N THR A 7 27.37 -10.44 24.92
CA THR A 7 25.91 -10.40 24.75
C THR A 7 25.51 -9.07 24.09
N PRO A 8 24.67 -9.09 23.04
CA PRO A 8 24.26 -7.87 22.36
C PRO A 8 23.47 -6.97 23.29
N SER A 9 23.67 -5.66 23.18
CA SER A 9 22.94 -4.68 23.99
C SER A 9 21.43 -4.74 23.70
N PRO A 10 20.57 -4.28 24.64
CA PRO A 10 19.13 -4.19 24.40
C PRO A 10 18.77 -3.36 23.15
N LEU A 11 19.53 -2.30 22.87
CA LEU A 11 19.32 -1.46 21.68
C LEU A 11 19.73 -2.17 20.39
N ALA A 12 20.82 -2.94 20.41
CA ALA A 12 21.22 -3.77 19.27
C ALA A 12 20.14 -4.81 18.93
N VAL A 13 19.57 -5.47 19.94
CA VAL A 13 18.45 -6.41 19.78
C VAL A 13 17.22 -5.68 19.20
N ALA A 14 16.88 -4.50 19.72
CA ALA A 14 15.76 -3.71 19.20
C ALA A 14 15.98 -3.28 17.73
N ASN A 15 17.19 -2.85 17.37
CA ASN A 15 17.57 -2.51 16.00
C ASN A 15 17.44 -3.70 15.05
N GLN A 16 17.82 -4.89 15.52
CA GLN A 16 17.68 -6.12 14.75
C GLN A 16 16.20 -6.44 14.47
N ARG A 17 15.31 -6.30 15.47
CA ARG A 17 13.86 -6.48 15.26
C ARG A 17 13.29 -5.53 14.21
N ILE A 18 13.73 -4.27 14.19
CA ILE A 18 13.32 -3.30 13.17
C ILE A 18 13.75 -3.77 11.76
N ARG A 19 15.00 -4.23 11.63
CA ARG A 19 15.53 -4.74 10.36
C ARG A 19 14.84 -6.02 9.90
N ASP A 20 14.57 -6.95 10.81
CA ASP A 20 13.86 -8.19 10.47
C ASP A 20 12.43 -7.91 10.00
N THR A 21 11.76 -6.93 10.62
CA THR A 21 10.47 -6.42 10.14
C THR A 21 10.58 -5.86 8.72
N ALA A 22 11.64 -5.10 8.41
CA ALA A 22 11.87 -4.58 7.06
C ALA A 22 12.13 -5.69 6.02
N LYS A 23 12.86 -6.75 6.37
CA LYS A 23 13.07 -7.92 5.49
C LYS A 23 11.75 -8.61 5.15
N TRP A 24 10.88 -8.79 6.14
CA TRP A 24 9.55 -9.37 5.93
C TRP A 24 8.74 -8.55 4.92
N PHE A 25 8.74 -7.22 5.05
CA PHE A 25 8.06 -6.34 4.09
C PHE A 25 8.58 -6.48 2.66
N ILE A 26 9.89 -6.63 2.47
CA ILE A 26 10.49 -6.85 1.14
C ILE A 26 9.96 -8.16 0.54
N GLY A 27 9.97 -9.25 1.32
CA GLY A 27 9.47 -10.55 0.88
C GLY A 27 8.00 -10.49 0.47
N SER A 28 7.15 -9.86 1.28
CA SER A 28 5.73 -9.67 0.99
C SER A 28 5.50 -8.83 -0.26
N ALA A 29 6.21 -7.70 -0.42
CA ALA A 29 6.08 -6.84 -1.58
C ALA A 29 6.53 -7.55 -2.88
N ALA A 30 7.63 -8.31 -2.82
CA ALA A 30 8.11 -9.10 -3.96
C ALA A 30 7.10 -10.17 -4.38
N ALA A 31 6.45 -10.86 -3.42
CA ALA A 31 5.41 -11.84 -3.71
C ALA A 31 4.19 -11.20 -4.40
N VAL A 32 3.75 -10.02 -3.94
CA VAL A 32 2.67 -9.26 -4.58
C VAL A 32 3.05 -8.84 -6.00
N GLY A 33 4.28 -8.33 -6.19
CA GLY A 33 4.79 -7.98 -7.51
C GLY A 33 4.81 -9.15 -8.48
N ALA A 34 5.29 -10.32 -8.02
CA ALA A 34 5.30 -11.54 -8.82
C ALA A 34 3.88 -11.98 -9.21
N ALA A 35 2.93 -11.95 -8.28
CA ALA A 35 1.53 -12.28 -8.53
C ALA A 35 0.88 -11.31 -9.54
N LEU A 36 1.18 -10.01 -9.44
CA LEU A 36 0.67 -9.01 -10.38
C LEU A 36 1.18 -9.28 -11.81
N VAL A 37 2.48 -9.55 -11.96
CA VAL A 37 3.08 -9.87 -13.27
C VAL A 37 2.49 -11.17 -13.84
N ALA A 38 2.37 -12.21 -13.02
CA ALA A 38 1.82 -13.50 -13.45
C ALA A 38 0.33 -13.43 -13.83
N GLY A 39 -0.46 -12.62 -13.10
CA GLY A 39 -1.90 -12.46 -13.33
C GLY A 39 -2.25 -11.43 -14.42
N SER A 40 -1.32 -10.54 -14.76
CA SER A 40 -1.53 -9.59 -15.84
C SER A 40 -1.48 -10.29 -17.20
N GLN A 41 -2.55 -10.20 -18.00
CA GLN A 41 -2.54 -10.60 -19.42
C GLN A 41 -1.72 -9.60 -20.24
N LEU A 42 -0.43 -9.46 -19.92
CA LEU A 42 0.49 -8.48 -20.53
C LEU A 42 0.55 -8.60 -22.06
N SER A 43 0.27 -9.80 -22.60
CA SER A 43 0.17 -10.05 -24.03
C SER A 43 -0.85 -9.16 -24.74
N ASP A 44 -1.96 -8.83 -24.09
CA ASP A 44 -3.01 -7.98 -24.68
C ASP A 44 -2.71 -6.49 -24.53
N ILE A 45 -1.86 -6.10 -23.57
CA ILE A 45 -1.34 -4.71 -23.47
C ILE A 45 -0.51 -4.34 -24.70
N GLY A 46 0.16 -5.31 -25.33
CA GLY A 46 0.87 -5.10 -26.59
C GLY A 46 -0.02 -4.70 -27.77
N ARG A 47 -1.35 -4.81 -27.63
CA ARG A 47 -2.34 -4.36 -28.63
C ARG A 47 -2.77 -2.90 -28.44
N LEU A 48 -2.23 -2.19 -27.45
CA LEU A 48 -2.50 -0.76 -27.25
C LEU A 48 -1.98 0.03 -28.45
N ALA A 49 -2.90 0.60 -29.23
CA ALA A 49 -2.56 1.57 -30.24
C ALA A 49 -2.06 2.87 -29.56
N ALA A 50 -1.02 3.48 -30.12
CA ALA A 50 -0.55 4.78 -29.68
C ALA A 50 -1.63 5.85 -29.97
N GLY A 51 -2.29 6.36 -28.93
CA GLY A 51 -3.35 7.36 -29.04
C GLY A 51 -4.37 7.29 -27.92
N TRP A 52 -5.27 8.28 -27.87
CA TRP A 52 -6.38 8.28 -26.91
C TRP A 52 -7.39 7.17 -27.22
N PRO A 53 -7.97 6.50 -26.20
CA PRO A 53 -8.95 5.45 -26.41
C PRO A 53 -10.18 5.99 -27.14
N THR A 54 -10.56 5.31 -28.22
CA THR A 54 -11.70 5.66 -29.07
C THR A 54 -12.94 4.80 -28.79
N SER A 55 -12.82 3.79 -27.93
CA SER A 55 -13.89 2.86 -27.57
C SER A 55 -13.83 2.44 -26.11
N ALA A 56 -14.94 1.94 -25.56
CA ALA A 56 -14.98 1.42 -24.20
C ALA A 56 -14.00 0.24 -24.00
N ALA A 57 -13.80 -0.60 -25.02
CA ALA A 57 -12.86 -1.71 -24.98
C ALA A 57 -11.40 -1.22 -24.91
N THR A 58 -11.02 -0.25 -25.75
CA THR A 58 -9.67 0.33 -25.72
C THR A 58 -9.43 1.11 -24.43
N ALA A 59 -10.42 1.85 -23.92
CA ALA A 59 -10.33 2.53 -22.63
C ALA A 59 -10.06 1.55 -21.47
N ARG A 60 -10.69 0.37 -21.46
CA ARG A 60 -10.44 -0.66 -20.44
C ARG A 60 -9.01 -1.21 -20.50
N LEU A 61 -8.47 -1.47 -21.69
CA LEU A 61 -7.07 -1.87 -21.86
C LEU A 61 -6.10 -0.82 -21.28
N TRP A 62 -6.39 0.47 -21.49
CA TRP A 62 -5.61 1.56 -20.88
C TRP A 62 -5.74 1.60 -19.35
N VAL A 63 -6.94 1.39 -18.80
CA VAL A 63 -7.15 1.30 -17.34
C VAL A 63 -6.41 0.09 -16.75
N ALA A 64 -6.45 -1.05 -17.42
CA ALA A 64 -5.71 -2.24 -17.01
C ALA A 64 -4.20 -1.99 -17.00
N ALA A 65 -3.65 -1.40 -18.06
CA ALA A 65 -2.24 -1.06 -18.16
C ALA A 65 -1.81 -0.05 -17.08
N ALA A 66 -2.61 1.00 -16.86
CA ALA A 66 -2.36 1.97 -15.80
C ALA A 66 -2.42 1.32 -14.41
N GLY A 67 -3.39 0.42 -14.18
CA GLY A 67 -3.52 -0.33 -12.93
C GLY A 67 -2.30 -1.20 -12.62
N VAL A 68 -1.79 -1.94 -13.62
CA VAL A 68 -0.56 -2.72 -13.48
C VAL A 68 0.65 -1.83 -13.19
N LEU A 69 0.80 -0.72 -13.90
CA LEU A 69 1.90 0.23 -13.68
C LEU A 69 1.87 0.83 -12.27
N LEU A 70 0.70 1.24 -11.79
CA LEU A 70 0.51 1.74 -10.43
C LEU A 70 0.80 0.66 -9.38
N GLY A 71 0.32 -0.57 -9.63
CA GLY A 71 0.63 -1.74 -8.81
C GLY A 71 2.13 -1.98 -8.65
N LEU A 72 2.85 -2.06 -9.77
CA LEU A 72 4.29 -2.28 -9.80
C LEU A 72 5.06 -1.10 -9.20
N ALA A 73 4.67 0.14 -9.48
CA ALA A 73 5.28 1.32 -8.89
C ALA A 73 5.15 1.31 -7.36
N GLY A 74 3.97 0.95 -6.84
CA GLY A 74 3.76 0.75 -5.40
C GLY A 74 4.69 -0.31 -4.82
N VAL A 75 4.83 -1.46 -5.48
CA VAL A 75 5.76 -2.53 -5.05
C VAL A 75 7.20 -2.03 -5.01
N VAL A 76 7.67 -1.32 -6.05
CA VAL A 76 9.03 -0.77 -6.11
C VAL A 76 9.27 0.24 -4.98
N VAL A 77 8.32 1.13 -4.71
CA VAL A 77 8.42 2.11 -3.62
C VAL A 77 8.46 1.41 -2.26
N ALA A 78 7.67 0.36 -2.06
CA ALA A 78 7.66 -0.43 -0.83
C ALA A 78 9.03 -1.10 -0.60
N ILE A 79 9.58 -1.77 -1.62
CA ILE A 79 10.90 -2.42 -1.56
C ILE A 79 11.99 -1.39 -1.29
N ALA A 80 12.04 -0.30 -2.06
CA ALA A 80 13.05 0.76 -1.89
C ALA A 80 13.00 1.40 -0.50
N SER A 81 11.79 1.60 0.05
CA SER A 81 11.61 2.14 1.41
C SER A 81 12.12 1.17 2.48
N ALA A 82 11.85 -0.13 2.33
CA ALA A 82 12.33 -1.15 3.26
C ALA A 82 13.85 -1.37 3.17
N VAL A 83 14.44 -1.33 1.97
CA VAL A 83 15.90 -1.43 1.77
C VAL A 83 16.64 -0.33 2.51
N ARG A 84 16.11 0.91 2.53
CA ARG A 84 16.72 2.00 3.31
C ARG A 84 16.83 1.72 4.81
N VAL A 85 15.92 0.93 5.38
CA VAL A 85 15.96 0.53 6.80
C VAL A 85 17.05 -0.52 7.04
N LEU A 86 17.43 -1.29 6.03
CA LEU A 86 18.49 -2.31 6.11
C LEU A 86 19.89 -1.73 5.96
N LEU A 87 20.01 -0.53 5.38
CA LEU A 87 21.29 0.14 5.26
C LEU A 87 21.85 0.48 6.66
N PRO A 88 23.17 0.35 6.85
CA PRO A 88 23.80 0.72 8.11
C PRO A 88 23.62 2.22 8.32
N VAL A 89 23.14 2.58 9.52
CA VAL A 89 23.06 3.96 9.97
C VAL A 89 24.10 4.12 11.08
N GLN A 90 25.02 5.06 10.87
CA GLN A 90 26.02 5.45 11.86
C GLN A 90 25.94 6.96 12.06
N VAL A 91 25.74 7.36 13.31
CA VAL A 91 25.66 8.73 13.80
C VAL A 91 26.67 8.84 14.92
N PHE A 92 27.67 9.69 14.70
CA PHE A 92 28.71 9.97 15.67
C PHE A 92 28.34 11.15 16.55
N ILE A 93 29.02 11.27 17.69
CA ILE A 93 28.84 12.43 18.58
C ILE A 93 29.24 13.74 17.89
N SER A 94 30.21 13.69 16.98
CA SER A 94 30.62 14.83 16.15
C SER A 94 29.51 15.30 15.23
N ASP A 95 28.78 14.38 14.59
CA ASP A 95 27.66 14.73 13.71
C ASP A 95 26.56 15.46 14.50
N LEU A 96 26.29 14.97 15.72
CA LEU A 96 25.33 15.60 16.63
C LEU A 96 25.81 16.98 17.10
N ALA A 97 27.11 17.15 17.35
CA ALA A 97 27.69 18.43 17.76
C ALA A 97 27.58 19.46 16.63
N GLU A 98 27.98 19.10 15.41
CA GLU A 98 27.92 19.98 14.23
C GLU A 98 26.48 20.37 13.88
N ASN A 99 25.54 19.44 14.00
CA ASN A 99 24.13 19.65 13.68
C ASN A 99 23.30 20.10 14.88
N TRP A 100 23.93 20.43 16.02
CA TRP A 100 23.19 20.66 17.25
C TRP A 100 22.27 21.86 17.12
N GLU A 101 22.78 22.99 16.62
CA GLU A 101 22.01 24.24 16.49
C GLU A 101 21.04 24.21 15.32
N VAL A 102 21.57 23.92 14.12
CA VAL A 102 20.86 23.91 12.84
C VAL A 102 20.88 22.48 12.27
N PRO A 103 19.94 21.61 12.67
CA PRO A 103 19.98 20.22 12.26
C PRO A 103 19.58 20.02 10.80
N THR A 104 20.33 19.18 10.09
CA THR A 104 19.96 18.66 8.76
C THR A 104 18.64 17.89 8.78
N ALA A 105 18.07 17.63 7.59
CA ALA A 105 16.82 16.86 7.48
C ALA A 105 16.89 15.47 8.13
N ASP A 106 18.03 14.79 7.97
CA ASP A 106 18.21 13.42 8.43
C ASP A 106 18.46 13.35 9.94
N LEU A 107 19.20 14.31 10.51
CA LEU A 107 19.50 14.35 11.95
C LEU A 107 18.48 15.13 12.78
N ARG A 108 17.59 15.92 12.15
CA ARG A 108 16.49 16.63 12.83
C ARG A 108 15.75 15.80 13.88
N PRO A 109 15.25 14.58 13.61
CA PRO A 109 14.56 13.79 14.61
C PRO A 109 15.46 13.39 15.79
N VAL A 110 16.73 13.08 15.52
CA VAL A 110 17.71 12.64 16.53
C VAL A 110 18.12 13.81 17.42
N VAL A 111 18.48 14.95 16.85
CA VAL A 111 18.82 16.17 17.60
C VAL A 111 17.63 16.62 18.46
N ALA A 112 16.41 16.59 17.90
CA ALA A 112 15.20 16.91 18.66
C ALA A 112 14.93 15.92 19.81
N PHE A 113 15.30 14.65 19.67
CA PHE A 113 15.23 13.66 20.75
C PHE A 113 16.12 14.06 21.92
N PHE A 114 17.41 14.34 21.66
CA PHE A 114 18.37 14.66 22.71
C PHE A 114 18.09 16.01 23.37
N ARG A 115 17.68 17.02 22.59
CA ARG A 115 17.28 18.33 23.14
C ARG A 115 16.10 18.25 24.10
N ARG A 116 15.11 17.40 23.81
CA ARG A 116 13.97 17.17 24.72
C ARG A 116 14.33 16.31 25.93
N ARG A 117 15.46 15.61 25.90
CA ARG A 117 15.84 14.60 26.89
C ARG A 117 17.32 14.74 27.23
N THR A 118 17.70 15.92 27.69
CA THR A 118 19.09 16.28 28.03
C THR A 118 19.74 15.34 29.06
N LYS A 119 18.95 14.62 29.86
CA LYS A 119 19.45 13.56 30.76
C LYS A 119 20.31 12.51 30.06
N TYR A 120 20.09 12.25 28.77
CA TYR A 120 20.89 11.29 28.00
C TYR A 120 22.27 11.84 27.58
N LEU A 121 22.50 13.15 27.72
CA LEU A 121 23.81 13.78 27.54
C LEU A 121 24.70 13.67 28.80
N GLN A 122 24.26 12.93 29.83
CA GLN A 122 25.05 12.56 31.00
C GLN A 122 25.70 13.76 31.73
N GLY A 123 24.93 14.86 31.85
CA GLY A 123 25.36 16.08 32.53
C GLY A 123 26.11 17.09 31.65
N ALA A 124 26.28 16.81 30.36
CA ALA A 124 26.69 17.83 29.38
C ALA A 124 25.48 18.61 28.86
N LYS A 125 25.70 19.89 28.55
CA LYS A 125 24.74 20.81 27.95
C LYS A 125 24.41 20.43 26.50
N ASP A 126 25.43 20.01 25.77
CA ASP A 126 25.38 19.64 24.36
C ASP A 126 26.46 18.58 24.04
N PRO A 127 26.40 17.95 22.85
CA PRO A 127 27.39 16.96 22.43
C PRO A 127 28.83 17.51 22.32
N ALA A 128 28.98 18.79 21.94
CA ALA A 128 30.29 19.42 21.80
C ALA A 128 31.03 19.48 23.15
N GLU A 129 30.32 19.79 24.23
CA GLU A 129 30.92 19.83 25.57
C GLU A 129 31.53 18.47 26.00
N LEU A 130 30.94 17.33 25.59
CA LEU A 130 31.52 16.02 25.89
C LEU A 130 32.84 15.79 25.15
N ILE A 131 32.88 16.18 23.87
CA ILE A 131 34.07 16.10 23.03
C ILE A 131 35.18 16.97 23.62
N ASP A 132 34.86 18.23 23.93
CA ASP A 132 35.80 19.19 24.50
C ASP A 132 36.38 18.74 25.85
N ARG A 133 35.53 18.19 26.74
CA ARG A 133 35.97 17.67 28.05
C ARG A 133 36.92 16.48 27.88
N ARG A 134 36.64 15.58 26.95
CA ARG A 134 37.47 14.41 26.63
C ARG A 134 38.80 14.82 25.98
N GLU A 135 38.76 15.79 25.08
CA GLU A 135 39.96 16.34 24.42
C GLU A 135 40.89 17.02 25.44
N ARG A 136 40.35 17.82 26.36
CA ARG A 136 41.14 18.43 27.45
C ARG A 136 41.89 17.39 28.27
N LEU A 137 41.25 16.28 28.65
CA LEU A 137 41.93 15.19 29.36
C LEU A 137 43.03 14.55 28.50
N THR A 138 42.81 14.43 27.20
CA THR A 138 43.81 13.92 26.25
C THR A 138 45.03 14.84 26.19
N THR A 139 44.83 16.15 26.13
CA THR A 139 45.92 17.15 26.20
C THR A 139 46.69 17.03 27.52
N GLN A 140 45.98 16.90 28.64
CA GLN A 140 46.64 16.72 29.93
C GLN A 140 47.40 15.39 30.06
N LEU A 141 47.00 14.35 29.31
CA LEU A 141 47.71 13.06 29.29
C LEU A 141 49.04 13.15 28.52
N ALA A 142 49.12 14.06 27.55
CA ALA A 142 50.33 14.30 26.75
C ALA A 142 51.43 15.07 27.50
N ASP A 143 51.12 15.64 28.67
CA ASP A 143 52.09 16.35 29.52
C ASP A 143 53.15 15.38 30.08
N PRO A 144 54.45 15.55 29.72
CA PRO A 144 55.52 14.67 30.14
C PRO A 144 55.88 14.80 31.62
N GLU A 145 55.56 15.93 32.28
CA GLU A 145 55.95 16.20 33.67
C GLU A 145 55.06 15.47 34.70
N ARG A 146 53.99 14.83 34.22
CA ARG A 146 52.99 14.20 35.09
C ARG A 146 53.44 12.87 35.69
N SER A 147 53.11 12.65 36.96
CA SER A 147 53.38 11.38 37.64
C SER A 147 52.65 10.20 36.97
N PRO A 148 53.16 8.96 37.12
CA PRO A 148 52.49 7.77 36.57
C PRO A 148 51.06 7.58 37.09
N GLU A 149 50.81 7.89 38.37
CA GLU A 149 49.51 7.78 39.02
C GLU A 149 48.50 8.79 38.46
N ALA A 150 48.90 10.06 38.30
CA ALA A 150 48.06 11.09 37.69
C ALA A 150 47.72 10.76 36.23
N ARG A 151 48.66 10.15 35.48
CA ARG A 151 48.40 9.64 34.13
C ARG A 151 47.43 8.47 34.11
N ALA A 152 47.39 7.64 35.15
CA ALA A 152 46.43 6.55 35.26
C ALA A 152 45.02 7.08 35.53
N GLU A 153 44.87 8.07 36.41
CA GLU A 153 43.59 8.72 36.70
C GLU A 153 43.00 9.40 35.45
N VAL A 154 43.82 10.13 34.70
CA VAL A 154 43.37 10.79 33.46
C VAL A 154 42.98 9.79 32.38
N ARG A 155 43.71 8.67 32.25
CA ARG A 155 43.30 7.56 31.36
C ARG A 155 41.97 6.97 31.77
N ALA A 156 41.72 6.78 33.06
CA ALA A 156 40.42 6.31 33.55
C ALA A 156 39.31 7.32 33.25
N GLY A 157 39.59 8.62 33.36
CA GLY A 157 38.67 9.69 32.96
C GLY A 157 38.33 9.66 31.47
N ILE A 158 39.34 9.53 30.59
CA ILE A 158 39.14 9.40 29.13
C ILE A 158 38.29 8.17 28.82
N ALA A 159 38.64 7.01 29.39
CA ALA A 159 37.86 5.78 29.20
C ALA A 159 36.41 5.93 29.68
N SER A 160 36.17 6.68 30.77
CA SER A 160 34.82 7.01 31.21
C SER A 160 34.08 7.80 30.13
N TYR A 161 34.66 8.89 29.61
CA TYR A 161 34.04 9.68 28.54
C TYR A 161 33.79 8.89 27.26
N ASP A 162 34.75 8.06 26.84
CA ASP A 162 34.61 7.21 25.66
C ASP A 162 33.40 6.25 25.81
N LEU A 163 33.16 5.70 27.01
CA LEU A 163 31.96 4.90 27.30
C LEU A 163 30.67 5.75 27.25
N ARG A 164 30.68 7.00 27.73
CA ARG A 164 29.52 7.89 27.66
C ARG A 164 29.17 8.25 26.22
N ILE A 165 30.19 8.57 25.43
CA ILE A 165 30.08 8.90 24.00
C ILE A 165 29.51 7.70 23.25
N ALA A 166 30.08 6.51 23.43
CA ALA A 166 29.59 5.28 22.78
C ALA A 166 28.12 5.01 23.10
N ALA A 167 27.69 5.22 24.35
CA ALA A 167 26.29 5.06 24.75
C ALA A 167 25.35 6.08 24.06
N ILE A 168 25.81 7.32 23.86
CA ILE A 168 25.05 8.35 23.14
C ILE A 168 24.96 8.02 21.66
N GLU A 169 26.07 7.62 21.04
CA GLU A 169 26.11 7.21 19.64
C GLU A 169 25.21 5.99 19.38
N GLU A 170 25.22 5.00 20.26
CA GLU A 170 24.34 3.85 20.16
C GLU A 170 22.85 4.27 20.21
N MET A 171 22.49 5.15 21.13
CA MET A 171 21.14 5.71 21.22
C MET A 171 20.79 6.55 19.99
N ALA A 172 21.74 7.33 19.46
CA ALA A 172 21.55 8.14 18.27
C ALA A 172 21.30 7.28 17.03
N ASN A 173 22.07 6.20 16.87
CA ASN A 173 21.87 5.18 15.83
C ASN A 173 20.49 4.53 15.92
N HIS A 174 20.06 4.20 17.13
CA HIS A 174 18.74 3.63 17.37
C HIS A 174 17.61 4.60 16.98
N GLU A 175 17.70 5.87 17.39
CA GLU A 175 16.70 6.88 17.07
C GLU A 175 16.71 7.26 15.58
N ALA A 176 17.87 7.28 14.93
CA ALA A 176 17.99 7.48 13.48
C ALA A 176 17.36 6.32 12.69
N LEU A 177 17.58 5.07 13.13
CA LEU A 177 16.95 3.90 12.53
C LEU A 177 15.44 3.92 12.71
N LYS A 178 14.96 4.27 13.91
CA LYS A 178 13.52 4.45 14.19
C LYS A 178 12.88 5.51 13.29
N ALA A 179 13.53 6.66 13.13
CA ALA A 179 13.03 7.73 12.28
C ALA A 179 12.94 7.28 10.81
N THR A 180 14.01 6.62 10.32
CA THR A 180 14.05 6.03 8.98
C THR A 180 12.93 5.00 8.79
N PHE A 181 12.72 4.13 9.77
CA PHE A 181 11.65 3.13 9.76
C PHE A 181 10.26 3.78 9.76
N ALA A 182 10.02 4.80 10.59
CA ALA A 182 8.75 5.50 10.63
C ALA A 182 8.42 6.18 9.29
N HIS A 183 9.43 6.79 8.65
CA HIS A 183 9.28 7.34 7.30
C HIS A 183 9.02 6.25 6.25
N ALA A 184 9.75 5.14 6.32
CA ALA A 184 9.54 3.99 5.43
C ALA A 184 8.12 3.42 5.58
N LEU A 185 7.62 3.31 6.82
CA LEU A 185 6.28 2.80 7.10
C LEU A 185 5.19 3.68 6.49
N ARG A 186 5.28 5.01 6.61
CA ARG A 186 4.32 5.94 5.98
C ARG A 186 4.30 5.79 4.46
N ARG A 187 5.48 5.66 3.84
CA ARG A 187 5.62 5.42 2.40
C ARG A 187 5.05 4.07 2.00
N LEU A 188 5.28 3.04 2.82
CA LEU A 188 4.75 1.70 2.58
C LEU A 188 3.21 1.70 2.62
N ILE A 189 2.61 2.34 3.63
CA ILE A 189 1.14 2.48 3.71
C ILE A 189 0.59 3.14 2.44
N LEU A 190 1.19 4.26 2.02
CA LEU A 190 0.78 4.95 0.79
C LEU A 190 0.96 4.06 -0.45
N ALA A 191 2.10 3.37 -0.55
CA ALA A 191 2.40 2.47 -1.65
C ALA A 191 1.42 1.29 -1.72
N THR A 192 1.00 0.74 -0.58
CA THR A 192 -0.03 -0.31 -0.51
C THR A 192 -1.38 0.20 -0.96
N VAL A 193 -1.77 1.42 -0.59
CA VAL A 193 -3.03 2.03 -1.07
C VAL A 193 -2.99 2.23 -2.59
N VAL A 194 -1.89 2.76 -3.13
CA VAL A 194 -1.70 2.95 -4.58
C VAL A 194 -1.72 1.62 -5.31
N ALA A 195 -1.00 0.61 -4.78
CA ALA A 195 -0.99 -0.71 -5.38
C ALA A 195 -2.36 -1.38 -5.35
N GLY A 196 -3.08 -1.28 -4.23
CA GLY A 196 -4.44 -1.79 -4.09
C GLY A 196 -5.41 -1.14 -5.07
N ALA A 197 -5.35 0.19 -5.21
CA ALA A 197 -6.16 0.91 -6.20
C ALA A 197 -5.83 0.47 -7.63
N GLY A 198 -4.54 0.29 -7.96
CA GLY A 198 -4.09 -0.22 -9.25
C GLY A 198 -4.58 -1.65 -9.54
N ILE A 199 -4.52 -2.53 -8.53
CA ILE A 199 -5.03 -3.91 -8.62
C ILE A 199 -6.54 -3.93 -8.85
N VAL A 200 -7.31 -3.11 -8.12
CA VAL A 200 -8.76 -3.01 -8.29
C VAL A 200 -9.13 -2.48 -9.67
N ALA A 201 -8.43 -1.42 -10.14
CA ALA A 201 -8.63 -0.88 -11.47
C ALA A 201 -8.31 -1.91 -12.56
N PHE A 202 -7.20 -2.66 -12.39
CA PHE A 202 -6.84 -3.76 -13.28
C PHE A 202 -7.92 -4.86 -13.29
N ALA A 203 -8.35 -5.32 -12.12
CA ALA A 203 -9.35 -6.38 -12.00
C ALA A 203 -10.69 -5.98 -12.63
N TRP A 204 -11.15 -4.75 -12.39
CA TRP A 204 -12.37 -4.21 -13.01
C TRP A 204 -12.26 -4.13 -14.54
N ALA A 205 -11.10 -3.70 -15.05
CA ALA A 205 -10.88 -3.60 -16.49
C ALA A 205 -10.75 -4.97 -17.17
N ALA A 206 -10.10 -5.92 -16.51
CA ALA A 206 -9.90 -7.28 -17.01
C ALA A 206 -11.18 -8.12 -16.94
N ASN A 207 -12.01 -7.93 -15.91
CA ASN A 207 -13.31 -8.56 -15.73
C ASN A 207 -14.38 -7.48 -15.52
N PRO A 208 -14.83 -6.82 -16.60
CA PRO A 208 -15.90 -5.85 -16.48
C PRO A 208 -17.15 -6.55 -15.96
N PRO A 209 -17.95 -5.90 -15.10
CA PRO A 209 -19.26 -6.41 -14.75
C PRO A 209 -20.06 -6.59 -16.04
N THR A 210 -20.39 -7.83 -16.38
CA THR A 210 -21.36 -8.08 -17.43
C THR A 210 -22.71 -7.62 -16.93
N PRO A 211 -23.52 -6.90 -17.72
CA PRO A 211 -24.92 -6.71 -17.39
C PRO A 211 -25.54 -8.10 -17.13
N PRO A 212 -26.55 -8.22 -16.25
CA PRO A 212 -27.21 -9.51 -16.03
C PRO A 212 -27.55 -10.06 -17.41
N THR A 213 -26.96 -11.20 -17.76
CA THR A 213 -27.32 -11.90 -18.99
C THR A 213 -28.71 -12.43 -18.73
N GLY A 214 -29.74 -11.65 -19.07
CA GLY A 214 -31.10 -12.11 -18.94
C GLY A 214 -31.29 -13.38 -19.75
N ALA A 215 -32.24 -14.20 -19.32
CA ALA A 215 -32.49 -15.50 -19.93
C ALA A 215 -32.68 -15.37 -21.46
N ASP A 216 -32.04 -16.26 -22.21
CA ASP A 216 -32.28 -16.38 -23.64
C ASP A 216 -33.53 -17.24 -23.84
N LEU A 217 -34.65 -16.57 -24.10
CA LEU A 217 -35.99 -17.13 -24.28
C LEU A 217 -36.53 -16.84 -25.68
N ARG A 218 -35.64 -16.62 -26.66
CA ARG A 218 -36.04 -16.37 -28.05
C ARG A 218 -36.83 -17.57 -28.58
N ASP A 219 -37.93 -17.27 -29.28
CA ASP A 219 -38.87 -18.26 -29.82
C ASP A 219 -39.46 -19.24 -28.78
N ALA A 220 -39.34 -18.95 -27.48
CA ALA A 220 -39.88 -19.80 -26.43
C ALA A 220 -41.41 -19.82 -26.45
N LYS A 221 -42.01 -20.99 -26.24
CA LYS A 221 -43.46 -21.14 -26.05
C LYS A 221 -43.79 -21.04 -24.58
N LEU A 222 -44.26 -19.87 -24.17
CA LEU A 222 -44.63 -19.52 -22.79
C LEU A 222 -46.14 -19.32 -22.65
N VAL A 223 -46.92 -20.05 -23.46
CA VAL A 223 -48.39 -19.97 -23.48
C VAL A 223 -48.95 -20.32 -22.10
N GLY A 224 -49.71 -19.40 -21.51
CA GLY A 224 -50.31 -19.57 -20.18
C GLY A 224 -49.30 -19.57 -19.01
N ALA A 225 -48.04 -19.17 -19.23
CA ALA A 225 -47.03 -19.17 -18.18
C ALA A 225 -47.39 -18.19 -17.06
N GLN A 226 -47.23 -18.64 -15.81
CA GLN A 226 -47.37 -17.80 -14.62
C GLN A 226 -46.00 -17.18 -14.30
N LEU A 227 -45.79 -15.93 -14.71
CA LEU A 227 -44.56 -15.17 -14.58
C LEU A 227 -44.74 -13.95 -13.66
N ARG A 228 -45.67 -14.05 -12.70
CA ARG A 228 -45.94 -13.00 -11.72
C ARG A 228 -44.67 -12.71 -10.91
N ASP A 229 -44.33 -11.43 -10.77
CA ASP A 229 -43.15 -10.94 -10.05
C ASP A 229 -41.81 -11.54 -10.53
N ALA A 230 -41.75 -12.09 -11.75
CA ALA A 230 -40.53 -12.68 -12.28
C ALA A 230 -39.49 -11.60 -12.64
N ASP A 231 -38.21 -11.85 -12.32
CA ASP A 231 -37.09 -11.06 -12.82
C ASP A 231 -36.70 -11.54 -14.22
N LEU A 232 -37.10 -10.77 -15.24
CA LEU A 232 -36.76 -10.95 -16.64
C LEU A 232 -35.84 -9.82 -17.13
N THR A 233 -35.11 -9.16 -16.22
CA THR A 233 -34.19 -8.06 -16.55
C THR A 233 -33.17 -8.51 -17.59
N GLY A 234 -33.11 -7.79 -18.72
CA GLY A 234 -32.21 -8.11 -19.82
C GLY A 234 -32.53 -9.39 -20.61
N ALA A 235 -33.69 -10.03 -20.38
CA ALA A 235 -34.05 -11.27 -21.07
C ALA A 235 -34.23 -11.05 -22.59
N LYS A 236 -33.89 -12.06 -23.39
CA LYS A 236 -34.12 -12.04 -24.84
C LYS A 236 -35.38 -12.85 -25.13
N LEU A 237 -36.50 -12.18 -25.33
CA LEU A 237 -37.81 -12.77 -25.64
C LEU A 237 -38.15 -12.65 -27.13
N ASP A 238 -37.20 -12.32 -28.01
CA ASP A 238 -37.51 -12.10 -29.41
C ASP A 238 -38.19 -13.34 -30.04
N GLY A 239 -39.38 -13.15 -30.63
CA GLY A 239 -40.19 -14.24 -31.19
C GLY A 239 -40.94 -15.12 -30.18
N ALA A 240 -40.81 -14.87 -28.88
CA ALA A 240 -41.48 -15.68 -27.86
C ALA A 240 -43.02 -15.58 -27.94
N ASP A 241 -43.69 -16.68 -27.62
CA ASP A 241 -45.15 -16.75 -27.53
C ASP A 241 -45.59 -16.67 -26.07
N LEU A 242 -46.10 -15.51 -25.66
CA LEU A 242 -46.63 -15.24 -24.32
C LEU A 242 -48.16 -15.28 -24.28
N THR A 243 -48.81 -15.95 -25.23
CA THR A 243 -50.27 -16.02 -25.30
C THR A 243 -50.88 -16.49 -23.98
N GLY A 244 -51.73 -15.69 -23.36
CA GLY A 244 -52.36 -16.01 -22.07
C GLY A 244 -51.43 -16.02 -20.85
N ALA A 245 -50.15 -15.61 -21.00
CA ALA A 245 -49.21 -15.54 -19.89
C ALA A 245 -49.55 -14.41 -18.92
N ASP A 246 -49.12 -14.55 -17.68
CA ASP A 246 -49.34 -13.56 -16.63
C ASP A 246 -48.03 -12.97 -16.15
N LEU A 247 -47.75 -11.72 -16.52
CA LEU A 247 -46.55 -10.97 -16.17
C LEU A 247 -46.79 -9.98 -15.03
N THR A 248 -47.89 -10.05 -14.28
CA THR A 248 -48.20 -9.07 -13.24
C THR A 248 -47.01 -8.90 -12.28
N GLY A 249 -46.45 -7.68 -12.19
CA GLY A 249 -45.29 -7.38 -11.35
C GLY A 249 -43.92 -7.79 -11.90
N ALA A 250 -43.83 -8.44 -13.06
CA ALA A 250 -42.56 -8.86 -13.64
C ALA A 250 -41.66 -7.67 -14.04
N ASP A 251 -40.36 -7.79 -13.81
CA ASP A 251 -39.37 -6.80 -14.25
C ASP A 251 -38.79 -7.18 -15.61
N LEU A 252 -39.10 -6.39 -16.64
CA LEU A 252 -38.61 -6.55 -18.01
C LEU A 252 -37.62 -5.44 -18.40
N THR A 253 -37.00 -4.77 -17.42
CA THR A 253 -36.05 -3.68 -17.68
C THR A 253 -34.92 -4.18 -18.58
N GLY A 254 -34.73 -3.51 -19.72
CA GLY A 254 -33.72 -3.89 -20.71
C GLY A 254 -33.97 -5.20 -21.47
N ALA A 255 -35.13 -5.84 -21.35
CA ALA A 255 -35.47 -7.05 -22.11
C ALA A 255 -35.72 -6.74 -23.60
N SER A 256 -35.28 -7.64 -24.49
CA SER A 256 -35.61 -7.58 -25.92
C SER A 256 -36.90 -8.34 -26.18
N VAL A 257 -37.89 -7.66 -26.77
CA VAL A 257 -39.25 -8.21 -27.00
C VAL A 257 -39.70 -8.05 -28.46
N VAL A 258 -38.77 -8.15 -29.42
CA VAL A 258 -39.09 -8.00 -30.85
C VAL A 258 -39.87 -9.21 -31.34
N GLY A 259 -41.03 -9.00 -31.99
CA GLY A 259 -41.82 -10.11 -32.54
C GLY A 259 -42.50 -11.02 -31.52
N VAL A 260 -42.60 -10.60 -30.25
CA VAL A 260 -43.34 -11.34 -29.22
C VAL A 260 -44.84 -11.39 -29.53
N THR A 261 -45.45 -12.55 -29.32
CA THR A 261 -46.91 -12.71 -29.36
C THR A 261 -47.51 -12.48 -27.98
N TRP A 262 -48.37 -11.47 -27.85
CA TRP A 262 -48.95 -11.01 -26.58
C TRP A 262 -50.43 -11.36 -26.38
N SER A 263 -51.03 -12.20 -27.22
CA SER A 263 -52.50 -12.39 -27.23
C SER A 263 -53.02 -12.84 -25.87
N GLY A 264 -53.92 -12.08 -25.25
CA GLY A 264 -54.45 -12.39 -23.91
C GLY A 264 -53.42 -12.40 -22.76
N THR A 265 -52.24 -11.80 -22.95
CA THR A 265 -51.22 -11.66 -21.89
C THR A 265 -51.64 -10.59 -20.88
N THR A 266 -51.47 -10.86 -19.58
CA THR A 266 -51.52 -9.82 -18.53
C THR A 266 -50.16 -9.14 -18.43
N CYS A 267 -50.10 -7.83 -18.67
CA CYS A 267 -48.90 -7.01 -18.66
C CYS A 267 -48.37 -6.73 -17.23
N PRO A 268 -47.12 -6.22 -17.09
CA PRO A 268 -46.52 -5.99 -15.77
C PRO A 268 -47.28 -5.07 -14.82
N ASP A 269 -48.07 -4.13 -15.34
CA ASP A 269 -48.93 -3.24 -14.56
C ASP A 269 -50.32 -3.83 -14.26
N GLY A 270 -50.56 -5.10 -14.64
CA GLY A 270 -51.82 -5.81 -14.46
C GLY A 270 -52.85 -5.55 -15.57
N THR A 271 -52.53 -4.73 -16.58
CA THR A 271 -53.44 -4.50 -17.71
C THR A 271 -53.40 -5.66 -18.72
N SER A 272 -54.43 -5.79 -19.56
CA SER A 272 -54.45 -6.77 -20.64
C SER A 272 -53.79 -6.20 -21.89
N SER A 273 -52.92 -6.98 -22.53
CA SER A 273 -52.29 -6.65 -23.82
C SER A 273 -53.31 -6.37 -24.93
N ASP A 274 -54.47 -7.03 -24.91
CA ASP A 274 -55.53 -6.88 -25.92
C ASP A 274 -56.19 -5.51 -25.83
N ALA A 275 -56.29 -4.95 -24.61
CA ALA A 275 -56.76 -3.58 -24.40
C ALA A 275 -55.72 -2.52 -24.82
N GLY A 276 -54.44 -2.89 -24.87
CA GLY A 276 -53.29 -2.03 -25.18
C GLY A 276 -52.82 -2.07 -26.65
N GLY A 277 -53.66 -2.54 -27.58
CA GLY A 277 -53.30 -2.66 -28.99
C GLY A 277 -52.53 -3.94 -29.35
N GLY A 278 -52.70 -5.00 -28.57
CA GLY A 278 -52.09 -6.32 -28.80
C GLY A 278 -50.63 -6.39 -28.36
N THR A 279 -50.20 -5.53 -27.42
CA THR A 279 -48.83 -5.54 -26.90
C THR A 279 -48.71 -5.01 -25.48
N CYS A 280 -47.79 -5.57 -24.70
CA CYS A 280 -47.40 -5.01 -23.41
C CYS A 280 -46.26 -3.98 -23.50
N ARG A 281 -45.74 -3.66 -24.69
CA ARG A 281 -44.58 -2.75 -24.85
C ARG A 281 -44.75 -1.38 -24.19
N GLY A 282 -45.97 -0.82 -24.19
CA GLY A 282 -46.28 0.47 -23.58
C GLY A 282 -46.29 0.44 -22.04
N HIS A 283 -46.35 -0.75 -21.46
CA HIS A 283 -46.50 -1.01 -20.03
C HIS A 283 -45.21 -1.52 -19.38
N LEU A 284 -44.12 -1.62 -20.16
CA LEU A 284 -42.81 -2.02 -19.67
C LEU A 284 -42.10 -0.83 -19.01
N ARG A 285 -41.52 -1.05 -17.83
CA ARG A 285 -40.60 -0.09 -17.21
C ARG A 285 -39.36 0.03 -18.11
N ARG A 286 -39.01 1.26 -18.49
CA ARG A 286 -37.80 1.55 -19.30
C ARG A 286 -36.59 1.74 -18.42
#